data_AF-A0A3S2Y2U1-F1
#
_entry.id   AF-A0A3S2Y2U1-F1
#
_cell.length_a   1.000
_cell.length_b   1.000
_cell.length_c   1.000
_cell.angle_alpha   90.00
_cell.angle_beta   90.00
_cell.angle_gamma   90.00
#
_symmetry.space_group_name_H-M   'P 1'
#
loop_
_entity.id
_entity.type
_entity.pdbx_description
1 polymer ?
#
loop_
_entity_poly.entity_id
_entity_poly.type
_entity_poly.pdbx_seq_one_letter_code
_entity_poly.pdbx_strand_id
1 'polypeptide(L)'
;MEKVTGETKAVGFEVGARKTFDISLQKAWDFLFSDEGLALWLGNIAVENLSKEAEIKSGDVSGTIKVVKPYSHIRMRWKRADWDNTSTLQVRVLDAKGKATISFHQEQLQDSKQRDEMKAHWQKVLEKISAKLS
;
A
#
# COMPACT_ATOMS: atom_id res chain seq x y z
N MET A 1 -2.41 -21.39 -37.58
CA MET A 1 -3.05 -20.27 -36.87
C MET A 1 -2.65 -20.35 -35.42
N GLU A 2 -1.65 -19.56 -35.03
CA GLU A 2 -1.19 -19.46 -33.64
C GLU A 2 -2.27 -18.78 -32.80
N LYS A 3 -2.72 -19.45 -31.74
CA LYS A 3 -3.56 -18.83 -30.70
C LYS A 3 -2.65 -17.98 -29.83
N VAL A 4 -2.71 -16.66 -30.01
CA VAL A 4 -2.08 -15.73 -29.07
C VAL A 4 -2.76 -15.92 -27.72
N THR A 5 -2.00 -16.45 -26.77
CA THR A 5 -2.44 -16.83 -25.43
C THR A 5 -2.22 -15.65 -24.51
N GLY A 6 -3.27 -15.20 -23.79
CA GLY A 6 -3.10 -14.30 -22.63
C GLY A 6 -3.75 -12.92 -22.68
N GLU A 7 -4.84 -12.71 -23.41
CA GLU A 7 -5.57 -11.43 -23.36
C GLU A 7 -6.93 -11.61 -22.69
N THR A 8 -6.96 -11.50 -21.36
CA THR A 8 -8.18 -11.08 -20.66
C THR A 8 -8.02 -9.61 -20.32
N LYS A 9 -9.02 -8.79 -20.66
CA LYS A 9 -9.19 -7.37 -20.29
C LYS A 9 -9.18 -7.10 -18.76
N ALA A 10 -8.69 -8.03 -17.94
CA ALA A 10 -8.87 -8.07 -16.48
C ALA A 10 -7.56 -7.90 -15.68
N VAL A 11 -6.40 -7.82 -16.33
CA VAL A 11 -5.12 -7.59 -15.68
C VAL A 11 -4.85 -6.08 -15.71
N GLY A 12 -5.50 -5.33 -14.82
CA GLY A 12 -5.24 -3.90 -14.69
C GLY A 12 -3.75 -3.61 -14.45
N PHE A 13 -3.35 -2.35 -14.52
CA PHE A 13 -1.98 -1.93 -14.30
C PHE A 13 -1.56 -2.15 -12.84
N GLU A 14 -0.25 -2.33 -12.65
CA GLU A 14 0.37 -2.49 -11.34
C GLU A 14 1.55 -1.54 -11.14
N VAL A 15 1.83 -1.25 -9.87
CA VAL A 15 2.95 -0.42 -9.45
C VAL A 15 3.50 -0.89 -8.11
N GLY A 16 4.81 -0.79 -7.95
CA GLY A 16 5.50 -1.02 -6.69
C GLY A 16 6.46 0.12 -6.35
N ALA A 17 6.50 0.49 -5.08
CA ALA A 17 7.51 1.38 -4.51
C ALA A 17 8.02 0.77 -3.19
N ARG A 18 9.34 0.78 -3.00
CA ARG A 18 9.96 0.23 -1.78
C ARG A 18 11.19 1.02 -1.37
N LYS A 19 11.48 1.05 -0.07
CA LYS A 19 12.70 1.64 0.49
C LYS A 19 13.15 0.84 1.71
N THR A 20 14.45 0.73 1.89
CA THR A 20 15.07 0.09 3.07
C THR A 20 15.49 1.16 4.08
N PHE A 21 15.20 0.90 5.35
CA PHE A 21 15.41 1.79 6.50
C PHE A 21 16.31 1.10 7.51
N ASP A 22 17.18 1.86 8.18
CA ASP A 22 18.15 1.33 9.15
C ASP A 22 17.53 1.09 10.54
N ILE A 23 16.40 0.39 10.54
CA ILE A 23 15.66 0.00 11.74
C ILE A 23 15.24 -1.46 11.61
N SER A 24 14.92 -2.09 12.75
CA SER A 24 14.43 -3.48 12.74
C SER A 24 13.06 -3.59 12.08
N LEU A 25 12.74 -4.80 11.60
CA LEU A 25 11.43 -5.12 11.03
C LEU A 25 10.29 -4.75 12.00
N GLN A 26 10.44 -5.07 13.28
CA GLN A 26 9.44 -4.78 14.30
C GLN A 26 9.20 -3.27 14.42
N LYS A 27 10.27 -2.47 14.55
CA LYS A 27 10.15 -1.00 14.61
C LYS A 27 9.48 -0.42 13.37
N ALA A 28 9.84 -0.93 12.18
CA ALA A 28 9.23 -0.48 10.93
C ALA A 28 7.74 -0.84 10.86
N TRP A 29 7.37 -2.05 11.29
CA TRP A 29 5.98 -2.49 11.35
C TRP A 29 5.16 -1.65 12.32
N ASP A 30 5.63 -1.51 13.56
CA ASP A 30 4.93 -0.80 14.63
C ASP A 30 4.76 0.69 14.27
N PHE A 31 5.79 1.31 13.68
CA PHE A 31 5.69 2.67 13.18
C PHE A 31 4.68 2.78 12.04
N LEU A 32 4.77 1.93 11.01
CA LEU A 32 3.95 2.01 9.80
C LEU A 32 2.43 1.89 10.08
N PHE A 33 2.07 1.15 11.13
CA PHE A 33 0.70 0.92 11.56
C PHE A 33 0.32 1.63 12.87
N SER A 34 1.18 2.53 13.37
CA SER A 34 0.81 3.52 14.38
C SER A 34 -0.06 4.63 13.78
N ASP A 35 -0.72 5.43 14.62
CA ASP A 35 -1.50 6.60 14.19
C ASP A 35 -0.67 7.54 13.31
N GLU A 36 0.59 7.79 13.69
CA GLU A 36 1.50 8.64 12.91
C GLU A 36 1.82 8.01 11.56
N GLY A 37 2.15 6.71 11.52
CA GLY A 37 2.45 6.00 10.28
C GLY A 37 1.26 5.96 9.34
N LEU A 38 0.08 5.60 9.86
CA LEU A 38 -1.17 5.55 9.11
C LEU A 38 -1.52 6.92 8.53
N ALA A 39 -1.35 7.99 9.31
CA ALA A 39 -1.55 9.36 8.83
C ALA A 39 -0.68 9.71 7.61
N LEU A 40 0.52 9.13 7.47
CA LEU A 40 1.42 9.41 6.35
C LEU A 40 0.98 8.76 5.03
N TRP A 41 0.43 7.55 5.06
CA TRP A 41 0.16 6.76 3.84
C TRP A 41 -1.32 6.45 3.58
N LEU A 42 -2.13 6.41 4.63
CA LEU A 42 -3.57 6.18 4.55
C LEU A 42 -4.37 7.45 4.90
N GLY A 43 -3.71 8.49 5.40
CA GLY A 43 -4.34 9.72 5.86
C GLY A 43 -4.89 9.59 7.27
N ASN A 44 -5.52 10.66 7.77
CA ASN A 44 -6.00 10.68 9.15
C ASN A 44 -7.26 9.82 9.28
N ILE A 45 -7.11 8.63 9.86
CA ILE A 45 -8.19 7.66 10.02
C ILE A 45 -8.49 7.44 11.49
N ALA A 46 -9.78 7.41 11.83
CA ALA A 46 -10.23 6.84 13.08
C ALA A 46 -10.40 5.32 12.87
N VAL A 47 -9.28 4.60 12.82
CA VAL A 47 -9.31 3.14 12.85
C VAL A 47 -8.99 2.71 14.26
N GLU A 48 -10.01 2.37 15.02
CA GLU A 48 -9.82 1.87 16.40
C GLU A 48 -8.96 0.60 16.42
N ASN A 49 -9.06 -0.25 15.39
CA ASN A 49 -8.22 -1.44 15.23
C ASN A 49 -8.08 -1.84 13.75
N LEU A 50 -6.83 -1.99 13.27
CA LEU A 50 -6.54 -2.60 11.97
C LEU A 50 -6.83 -4.11 12.03
N SER A 51 -8.08 -4.49 11.82
CA SER A 51 -8.51 -5.88 11.80
C SER A 51 -8.91 -6.32 10.39
N LYS A 52 -8.99 -7.63 10.19
CA LYS A 52 -9.58 -8.18 8.97
C LYS A 52 -11.03 -7.68 8.87
N GLU A 53 -11.42 -7.28 7.67
CA GLU A 53 -12.76 -6.74 7.35
C GLU A 53 -13.04 -5.31 7.87
N ALA A 54 -12.08 -4.66 8.53
CA ALA A 54 -12.21 -3.26 8.90
C ALA A 54 -12.39 -2.37 7.66
N GLU A 55 -13.39 -1.50 7.72
CA GLU A 55 -13.61 -0.44 6.72
C GLU A 55 -12.69 0.74 6.99
N ILE A 56 -12.13 1.27 5.91
CA ILE A 56 -11.27 2.44 5.93
C ILE A 56 -11.96 3.54 5.14
N LYS A 57 -12.07 4.73 5.74
CA LYS A 57 -12.46 5.96 5.06
C LYS A 57 -11.55 7.09 5.54
N SER A 58 -10.88 7.75 4.60
CA SER A 58 -9.88 8.77 4.86
C SER A 58 -9.87 9.80 3.74
N GLY A 59 -10.48 10.96 3.97
CA GLY A 59 -10.67 11.95 2.90
C GLY A 59 -11.31 11.30 1.66
N ASP A 60 -10.59 11.35 0.54
CA ASP A 60 -11.04 10.81 -0.74
C ASP A 60 -10.70 9.32 -0.94
N VAL A 61 -10.15 8.63 0.06
CA VAL A 61 -9.79 7.22 -0.01
C VAL A 61 -10.75 6.39 0.83
N SER A 62 -11.21 5.28 0.25
CA SER A 62 -11.99 4.26 0.93
C SER A 62 -11.42 2.86 0.67
N GLY A 63 -11.71 1.93 1.57
CA GLY A 63 -11.20 0.57 1.43
C GLY A 63 -11.70 -0.40 2.49
N THR A 64 -11.31 -1.65 2.31
CA THR A 64 -11.60 -2.72 3.28
C THR A 64 -10.39 -3.61 3.42
N ILE A 65 -9.96 -3.83 4.65
CA ILE A 65 -8.85 -4.73 4.95
C ILE A 65 -9.28 -6.17 4.69
N LYS A 66 -8.50 -6.90 3.89
CA LYS A 66 -8.74 -8.31 3.58
C LYS A 66 -7.79 -9.25 4.31
N VAL A 67 -6.57 -8.79 4.57
CA VAL A 67 -5.53 -9.56 5.25
C VAL A 67 -4.77 -8.64 6.19
N VAL A 68 -4.55 -9.10 7.41
CA VAL A 68 -3.55 -8.55 8.34
C VAL A 68 -2.67 -9.71 8.77
N LYS A 69 -1.40 -9.67 8.39
CA LYS A 69 -0.37 -10.60 8.86
C LYS A 69 0.69 -9.78 9.59
N PRO A 70 0.65 -9.72 10.94
CA PRO A 70 1.61 -8.98 11.74
C PRO A 70 3.05 -9.25 11.32
N TYR A 71 3.89 -8.22 11.35
CA TYR A 71 5.31 -8.30 10.99
C TYR A 71 5.58 -8.84 9.58
N SER A 72 4.62 -8.69 8.67
CA SER A 72 4.75 -9.19 7.30
C SER A 72 4.04 -8.28 6.30
N HIS A 73 2.71 -8.28 6.29
CA HIS A 73 1.94 -7.48 5.35
C HIS A 73 0.49 -7.29 5.73
N ILE A 74 -0.11 -6.24 5.16
CA ILE A 74 -1.56 -6.10 5.02
C ILE A 74 -1.94 -6.14 3.55
N ARG A 75 -3.19 -6.56 3.27
CA ARG A 75 -3.82 -6.43 1.96
C ARG A 75 -5.18 -5.81 2.13
N MET A 76 -5.52 -4.84 1.30
CA MET A 76 -6.81 -4.17 1.35
C MET A 76 -7.35 -3.88 -0.05
N ARG A 77 -8.67 -3.83 -0.16
CA ARG A 77 -9.33 -3.13 -1.26
C ARG A 77 -9.11 -1.64 -1.06
N TRP A 78 -8.78 -0.93 -2.13
CA TRP A 78 -8.46 0.49 -2.09
C TRP A 78 -9.10 1.20 -3.27
N LYS A 79 -9.86 2.24 -2.98
CA LYS A 79 -10.59 3.02 -3.98
C LYS A 79 -10.50 4.50 -3.63
N ARG A 80 -10.12 5.31 -4.61
CA ARG A 80 -10.30 6.76 -4.50
C ARG A 80 -11.69 7.16 -4.97
N ALA A 81 -12.21 8.25 -4.41
CA ALA A 81 -13.52 8.79 -4.72
C ALA A 81 -13.65 9.22 -6.19
N ASP A 82 -12.55 9.68 -6.80
CA ASP A 82 -12.47 10.11 -8.20
C ASP A 82 -12.26 8.95 -9.19
N TRP A 83 -12.21 7.70 -8.71
CA TRP A 83 -11.99 6.52 -9.54
C TRP A 83 -13.26 5.68 -9.69
N ASP A 84 -13.53 5.21 -10.91
CA ASP A 84 -14.62 4.27 -11.18
C ASP A 84 -14.25 2.83 -10.77
N ASN A 85 -12.96 2.48 -10.89
CA ASN A 85 -12.43 1.17 -10.51
C ASN A 85 -12.03 1.09 -9.03
N THR A 86 -11.96 -0.15 -8.53
CA THR A 86 -11.32 -0.48 -7.24
C THR A 86 -9.99 -1.14 -7.53
N SER A 87 -8.98 -0.79 -6.76
CA SER A 87 -7.66 -1.40 -6.80
C SER A 87 -7.42 -2.30 -5.58
N THR A 88 -6.32 -3.03 -5.59
CA THR A 88 -5.86 -3.78 -4.42
C THR A 88 -4.50 -3.27 -3.99
N LEU A 89 -4.41 -2.82 -2.75
CA LEU A 89 -3.18 -2.34 -2.14
C LEU A 89 -2.63 -3.39 -1.18
N GLN A 90 -1.35 -3.69 -1.33
CA GLN A 90 -0.58 -4.52 -0.43
C GLN A 90 0.60 -3.73 0.14
N VAL A 91 0.65 -3.64 1.46
CA VAL A 91 1.72 -2.97 2.19
C VAL A 91 2.50 -4.03 2.95
N ARG A 92 3.82 -4.08 2.77
CA ARG A 92 4.70 -5.09 3.38
C ARG A 92 5.84 -4.46 4.15
N VAL A 93 6.28 -5.15 5.19
CA VAL A 93 7.57 -4.92 5.85
C VAL A 93 8.38 -6.21 5.74
N LEU A 94 9.58 -6.11 5.18
CA LEU A 94 10.46 -7.25 4.91
C LEU A 94 11.74 -7.09 5.73
N ASP A 95 12.26 -8.20 6.25
CA ASP A 95 13.57 -8.20 6.89
C ASP A 95 14.66 -8.02 5.83
N ALA A 96 15.65 -7.19 6.16
CA ALA A 96 16.80 -6.92 5.31
C ALA A 96 18.09 -6.94 6.14
N LYS A 97 18.39 -8.07 6.78
CA LYS A 97 19.64 -8.31 7.54
C LYS A 97 19.84 -7.27 8.66
N GLY A 98 18.88 -7.18 9.58
CA GLY A 98 18.89 -6.21 10.68
C GLY A 98 18.32 -4.83 10.33
N LYS A 99 18.06 -4.59 9.04
CA LYS A 99 17.30 -3.47 8.50
C LYS A 99 15.88 -3.90 8.12
N ALA A 100 15.03 -2.97 7.74
CA ALA A 100 13.67 -3.24 7.30
C ALA A 100 13.40 -2.59 5.95
N THR A 101 12.73 -3.32 5.04
CA THR A 101 12.24 -2.75 3.77
C THR A 101 10.73 -2.60 3.83
N ILE A 102 10.24 -1.37 3.71
CA ILE A 102 8.81 -1.09 3.55
C ILE A 102 8.50 -1.05 2.06
N SER A 103 7.43 -1.76 1.65
CA SER A 103 7.01 -1.88 0.26
C SER A 103 5.51 -1.63 0.13
N PHE A 104 5.15 -0.74 -0.78
CA PHE A 104 3.80 -0.56 -1.30
C PHE A 104 3.72 -1.22 -2.67
N HIS A 105 2.71 -2.07 -2.86
CA HIS A 105 2.41 -2.67 -4.14
C HIS A 105 0.91 -2.50 -4.40
N GLN A 106 0.54 -1.97 -5.55
CA GLN A 106 -0.86 -1.76 -5.92
C GLN A 106 -1.14 -2.32 -7.31
N GLU A 107 -2.20 -3.12 -7.40
CA GLU A 107 -2.65 -3.82 -8.60
C GLU A 107 -4.10 -3.44 -8.94
N GLN A 108 -4.57 -3.81 -10.14
CA GLN A 108 -5.93 -3.50 -10.64
C GLN A 108 -6.16 -1.98 -10.87
N LEU A 109 -5.11 -1.26 -11.27
CA LEU A 109 -5.22 0.10 -11.75
C LEU A 109 -5.80 0.11 -13.17
N GLN A 110 -6.57 1.13 -13.51
CA GLN A 110 -7.32 1.16 -14.77
C GLN A 110 -6.42 1.44 -15.98
N ASP A 111 -5.46 2.35 -15.83
CA ASP A 111 -4.64 2.85 -16.92
C ASP A 111 -3.22 3.26 -16.45
N SER A 112 -2.39 3.65 -17.41
CA SER A 112 -1.02 4.13 -17.15
C SER A 112 -1.00 5.43 -16.34
N LYS A 113 -2.04 6.27 -16.44
CA LYS A 113 -2.13 7.52 -15.68
C LYS A 113 -2.31 7.22 -14.19
N GLN A 114 -3.24 6.34 -13.81
CA GLN A 114 -3.40 5.88 -12.43
C GLN A 114 -2.12 5.22 -11.92
N ARG A 115 -1.45 4.40 -12.75
CA ARG A 115 -0.17 3.78 -12.40
C ARG A 115 0.89 4.81 -12.04
N ASP A 116 1.12 5.80 -12.90
CA ASP A 116 2.18 6.78 -12.73
C ASP A 116 1.86 7.74 -11.57
N GLU A 117 0.58 8.10 -11.40
CA GLU A 117 0.09 8.86 -10.25
C GLU A 117 0.37 8.13 -8.93
N MET A 118 -0.01 6.84 -8.85
CA MET A 118 0.23 6.05 -7.64
C MET A 118 1.70 5.76 -7.41
N LYS A 119 2.51 5.60 -8.47
CA LYS A 119 3.97 5.48 -8.33
C LYS A 119 4.54 6.69 -7.60
N ALA A 120 4.21 7.89 -8.09
CA ALA A 120 4.69 9.14 -7.50
C ALA A 120 4.15 9.33 -6.07
N HIS A 121 2.89 8.98 -5.83
CA HIS A 121 2.29 9.01 -4.50
C HIS A 121 3.04 8.13 -3.51
N TRP A 122 3.24 6.84 -3.82
CA TRP A 122 3.92 5.91 -2.91
C TRP A 122 5.40 6.25 -2.70
N GLN A 123 6.07 6.80 -3.72
CA GLN A 123 7.44 7.32 -3.55
C GLN A 123 7.48 8.48 -2.55
N LYS A 124 6.57 9.45 -2.67
CA LYS A 124 6.45 10.56 -1.70
C LYS A 124 6.11 10.08 -0.29
N VAL A 125 5.25 9.07 -0.16
CA VAL A 125 4.96 8.44 1.13
C VAL A 125 6.22 7.85 1.76
N LEU A 126 7.02 7.11 0.99
CA LEU A 126 8.28 6.55 1.48
C LEU A 126 9.30 7.63 1.86
N GLU A 127 9.31 8.78 1.19
CA GLU A 127 10.12 9.94 1.56
C GLU A 127 9.66 10.52 2.91
N LYS A 128 8.36 10.71 3.11
CA LYS A 128 7.81 11.18 4.39
C LYS A 128 8.13 10.23 5.54
N ILE A 129 7.95 8.92 5.31
CA ILE A 129 8.32 7.88 6.28
C ILE A 129 9.82 7.97 6.58
N SER A 130 10.66 8.13 5.55
CA SER A 130 12.10 8.32 5.73
C SER A 130 12.40 9.49 6.65
N ALA A 131 11.76 10.64 6.46
CA ALA A 131 12.00 11.83 7.28
C ALA A 131 11.63 11.62 8.76
N LYS A 132 10.71 10.70 9.06
CA LYS A 132 10.31 10.35 10.45
C LYS A 132 11.19 9.28 11.09
N LEU A 133 11.79 8.43 10.27
CA LEU A 133 12.65 7.32 10.71
C LEU A 133 14.15 7.64 10.60
N SER A 134 14.50 8.84 10.14
CA SER A 134 15.90 9.32 10.04
C SER A 134 16.42 9.81 11.39
#